data_AF-K9WQG7-F1
#
_entry.id   AF-K9WQG7-F1
#
_cell.length_a   1.000
_cell.length_b   1.000
_cell.length_c   1.000
_cell.angle_alpha   90.00
_cell.angle_beta   90.00
_cell.angle_gamma   90.00
#
_symmetry.space_group_name_H-M   'P 1'
#
loop_
_entity.id
_entity.type
_entity.pdbx_description
1 polymer ?
#
loop_
_entity_poly.entity_id
_entity_poly.type
_entity_poly.pdbx_seq_one_letter_code
_entity_poly.pdbx_strand_id
1 'polypeptide(L)'
;MTTTNNQTEKIRALNDQFRSDFDPNLGRVILTTGVQTLSSAQLQQLLKAVKEFSDFNSENNPYLENDMGRIELFDSAFFWKIDYLERQRWQQNIGSDDPADVQKTLRVMTIMFTSEY
;
A
#
# COMPACT_ATOMS: atom_id res chain seq x y z
N MET A 1 -2.18 -25.08 16.47
CA MET A 1 -2.76 -23.76 16.14
C MET A 1 -1.60 -22.79 15.94
N THR A 2 -1.10 -22.62 14.71
CA THR A 2 0.09 -21.77 14.43
C THR A 2 0.09 -21.11 13.04
N THR A 3 -0.93 -21.36 12.22
CA THR A 3 -0.91 -21.00 10.79
C THR A 3 -1.13 -19.51 10.53
N THR A 4 -1.93 -18.82 11.36
CA THR A 4 -2.34 -17.42 11.14
C THR A 4 -1.18 -16.44 11.28
N ASN A 5 -0.29 -16.65 12.26
CA ASN A 5 0.82 -15.73 12.51
C ASN A 5 1.86 -15.73 11.38
N ASN A 6 2.13 -16.90 10.79
CA ASN A 6 3.08 -17.04 9.67
C ASN A 6 2.55 -16.38 8.38
N GLN A 7 1.24 -16.51 8.10
CA GLN A 7 0.66 -15.89 6.91
C GLN A 7 0.67 -14.37 6.99
N THR A 8 0.23 -13.79 8.11
CA THR A 8 0.29 -12.33 8.34
C THR A 8 1.71 -11.79 8.28
N GLU A 9 2.69 -12.49 8.87
CA GLU A 9 4.11 -12.11 8.78
C GLU A 9 4.62 -12.09 7.33
N LYS A 10 4.24 -13.09 6.52
CA LYS A 10 4.61 -13.15 5.10
C LYS A 10 3.96 -12.02 4.29
N ILE A 11 2.68 -11.74 4.55
CA ILE A 11 1.97 -10.63 3.90
C ILE A 11 2.63 -9.31 4.26
N ARG A 12 2.91 -9.08 5.55
CA ARG A 12 3.63 -7.90 6.05
C ARG A 12 4.97 -7.71 5.36
N ALA A 13 5.80 -8.75 5.32
CA ALA A 13 7.12 -8.68 4.68
C ALA A 13 7.03 -8.29 3.20
N LEU A 14 6.05 -8.84 2.47
CA LEU A 14 5.83 -8.51 1.06
C LEU A 14 5.26 -7.09 0.87
N ASN A 15 4.44 -6.60 1.80
CA ASN A 15 3.93 -5.23 1.78
C ASN A 15 5.04 -4.22 2.06
N ASP A 16 5.88 -4.48 3.06
CA ASP A 16 7.03 -3.65 3.37
C ASP A 16 8.01 -3.60 2.19
N GLN A 17 8.33 -4.75 1.59
CA GLN A 17 9.19 -4.82 0.40
C GLN A 17 8.60 -4.03 -0.78
N PHE A 18 7.30 -4.21 -1.06
CA PHE A 18 6.65 -3.47 -2.12
C PHE A 18 6.63 -1.96 -1.83
N ARG A 19 6.32 -1.56 -0.60
CA ARG A 19 6.23 -0.15 -0.19
C ARG A 19 7.58 0.56 -0.21
N SER A 20 8.66 -0.06 0.28
CA SER A 20 9.98 0.58 0.34
C SER A 20 10.57 0.82 -1.05
N ASP A 21 10.36 -0.10 -1.97
CA ASP A 21 11.04 -0.08 -3.27
C ASP A 21 10.13 0.29 -4.43
N PHE A 22 8.80 0.17 -4.27
CA PHE A 22 7.82 0.16 -5.35
C PHE A 22 8.16 -0.90 -6.41
N ASP A 23 8.55 -2.09 -5.95
CA ASP A 23 8.96 -3.20 -6.81
C ASP A 23 7.87 -3.56 -7.84
N PRO A 24 8.12 -3.38 -9.15
CA PRO A 24 7.12 -3.65 -10.18
C PRO A 24 6.81 -5.14 -10.36
N ASN A 25 7.60 -6.06 -9.77
CA ASN A 25 7.28 -7.48 -9.75
C ASN A 25 6.23 -7.80 -8.68
N LEU A 26 6.18 -7.03 -7.60
CA LEU A 26 5.23 -7.23 -6.50
C LEU A 26 3.92 -6.47 -6.71
N GLY A 27 3.95 -5.30 -7.34
CA GLY A 27 2.78 -4.44 -7.37
C GLY A 27 2.77 -3.28 -8.36
N ARG A 28 1.75 -2.43 -8.22
CA ARG A 28 1.55 -1.19 -8.98
C ARG A 28 1.16 -0.06 -8.03
N VAL A 29 1.65 1.14 -8.30
CA VAL A 29 1.27 2.36 -7.57
C VAL A 29 0.29 3.14 -8.44
N ILE A 30 -0.84 3.51 -7.86
CA ILE A 30 -1.90 4.32 -8.46
C ILE A 30 -2.00 5.62 -7.67
N LEU A 31 -2.02 6.74 -8.36
CA LEU A 31 -2.20 8.07 -7.77
C LEU A 31 -3.59 8.57 -8.14
N THR A 32 -4.38 9.01 -7.17
CA THR A 32 -5.66 9.66 -7.46
C THR A 32 -5.47 10.95 -8.23
N THR A 33 -6.54 11.44 -8.85
CA THR A 33 -6.53 12.72 -9.56
C THR A 33 -6.05 13.85 -8.66
N GLY A 34 -6.48 13.91 -7.40
CA GLY A 34 -5.99 14.89 -6.44
C GLY A 34 -4.47 14.85 -6.30
N VAL A 35 -3.90 13.68 -6.01
CA VAL A 35 -2.45 13.52 -5.84
C VAL A 35 -1.67 13.84 -7.11
N GLN A 36 -2.23 13.58 -8.30
CA GLN A 36 -1.63 13.95 -9.58
C GLN A 36 -1.53 15.46 -9.81
N THR A 37 -2.28 16.30 -9.07
CA THR A 37 -2.17 17.76 -9.15
C THR A 37 -0.99 18.35 -8.38
N LEU A 38 -0.31 17.55 -7.55
CA LEU A 38 0.85 17.99 -6.79
C LEU A 38 2.00 18.38 -7.73
N SER A 39 2.79 19.38 -7.32
CA SER A 39 4.05 19.66 -8.01
C SER A 39 4.98 18.44 -7.93
N SER A 40 5.91 18.32 -8.89
CA SER A 40 6.87 17.20 -8.89
C SER A 40 7.68 17.10 -7.59
N ALA A 41 8.01 18.23 -6.97
CA ALA A 41 8.73 18.26 -5.70
C ALA A 41 7.87 17.76 -4.52
N GLN A 42 6.59 18.12 -4.47
CA GLN A 42 5.65 17.61 -3.47
C GLN A 42 5.39 16.12 -3.65
N LEU A 43 5.20 15.68 -4.90
CA LEU A 43 4.99 14.26 -5.20
C LEU A 43 6.20 13.42 -4.79
N GLN A 44 7.43 13.87 -5.09
CA GLN A 44 8.65 13.16 -4.66
C GLN A 44 8.76 13.06 -3.14
N GLN A 45 8.42 14.12 -2.41
CA GLN A 45 8.41 14.12 -0.94
C GLN A 45 7.34 13.18 -0.38
N LEU A 46 6.13 13.17 -0.95
CA LEU A 46 5.06 12.25 -0.56
C LEU A 46 5.45 10.79 -0.81
N LEU A 47 5.97 10.48 -2.00
CA LEU A 47 6.44 9.12 -2.33
C LEU A 47 7.58 8.66 -1.42
N LYS A 48 8.50 9.57 -1.07
CA LYS A 48 9.55 9.28 -0.08
C LYS A 48 8.96 8.97 1.29
N ALA A 49 8.00 9.78 1.76
CA ALA A 49 7.34 9.57 3.04
C ALA A 49 6.58 8.22 3.09
N VAL A 50 5.96 7.80 1.99
CA VAL A 50 5.33 6.46 1.88
C VAL A 50 6.37 5.34 2.01
N LYS A 51 7.49 5.45 1.29
CA LYS A 51 8.59 4.46 1.35
C LYS A 51 9.20 4.35 2.74
N GLU A 52 9.34 5.45 3.45
CA GLU A 52 9.96 5.54 4.78
C GLU A 52 8.97 5.36 5.94
N PHE A 53 7.67 5.22 5.66
CA PHE A 53 6.63 5.13 6.68
C PHE A 53 6.90 3.98 7.66
N SER A 54 6.82 4.29 8.96
CA SER A 54 7.05 3.32 10.05
C SER A 54 6.11 3.51 11.24
N ASP A 55 5.17 4.46 11.19
CA ASP A 55 4.26 4.78 12.29
C ASP A 55 3.01 3.88 12.26
N PHE A 56 3.25 2.56 12.29
CA PHE A 56 2.17 1.57 12.35
C PHE A 56 1.65 1.43 13.78
N ASN A 57 0.34 1.56 13.96
CA ASN A 57 -0.34 1.49 15.24
C ASN A 57 -1.69 0.76 15.09
N SER A 58 -2.43 0.60 16.20
CA SER A 58 -3.69 -0.13 16.20
C SER A 58 -4.79 0.51 15.34
N GLU A 59 -4.68 1.80 15.01
CA GLU A 59 -5.68 2.51 14.21
C GLU A 59 -5.46 2.28 12.71
N ASN A 60 -4.21 2.28 12.25
CA ASN A 60 -3.86 2.14 10.83
C ASN A 60 -3.39 0.73 10.42
N ASN A 61 -3.22 -0.18 11.39
CA ASN A 61 -2.71 -1.52 11.14
C ASN A 61 -3.41 -2.61 11.99
N PRO A 62 -4.76 -2.70 11.97
CA PRO A 62 -5.48 -3.65 12.81
C PRO A 62 -5.19 -5.12 12.47
N TYR A 63 -4.84 -5.40 11.21
CA TYR A 63 -4.50 -6.75 10.73
C TYR A 63 -3.01 -7.08 10.84
N LEU A 64 -2.19 -6.11 11.27
CA LEU A 64 -0.73 -6.24 11.36
C LEU A 64 -0.07 -6.61 10.02
N GLU A 65 -0.63 -6.16 8.89
CA GLU A 65 -0.13 -6.45 7.55
C GLU A 65 0.66 -5.30 6.95
N ASN A 66 0.69 -4.11 7.58
CA ASN A 66 1.35 -2.91 7.06
C ASN A 66 0.81 -2.50 5.67
N ASP A 67 -0.50 -2.64 5.46
CA ASP A 67 -1.18 -2.39 4.20
C ASP A 67 -1.75 -0.97 4.08
N MET A 68 -1.75 -0.16 5.13
CA MET A 68 -2.25 1.21 5.11
C MET A 68 -1.41 2.15 5.99
N GLY A 69 -1.40 3.43 5.62
CA GLY A 69 -0.84 4.49 6.45
C GLY A 69 -1.41 5.87 6.14
N ARG A 70 -1.24 6.79 7.09
CA ARG A 70 -1.64 8.20 7.00
C ARG A 70 -0.42 9.10 7.10
N ILE A 71 -0.28 10.05 6.19
CA ILE A 71 0.84 10.99 6.13
C ILE A 71 0.29 12.41 6.18
N GLU A 72 0.89 13.27 7.01
CA GLU A 72 0.61 14.70 7.03
C GLU A 72 1.78 15.46 6.40
N LEU A 73 1.54 16.17 5.30
CA LEU A 73 2.52 17.00 4.58
C LEU A 73 1.78 18.18 3.91
N PHE A 74 2.43 19.33 3.78
CA PHE A 74 1.89 20.49 3.05
C PHE A 74 0.52 20.95 3.56
N ASP A 75 0.32 20.95 4.89
CA ASP A 75 -0.97 21.26 5.54
C ASP A 75 -2.14 20.39 5.04
N SER A 76 -1.81 19.21 4.50
CA SER A 76 -2.73 18.24 3.93
C SER A 76 -2.49 16.86 4.55
N ALA A 77 -3.51 16.02 4.51
CA ALA A 77 -3.42 14.63 4.91
C ALA A 77 -3.61 13.72 3.71
N PHE A 78 -2.80 12.67 3.65
CA PHE A 78 -2.80 11.65 2.61
C PHE A 78 -2.99 10.27 3.23
N PHE A 79 -3.72 9.42 2.54
CA PHE A 79 -3.69 7.98 2.77
C PHE A 79 -2.90 7.29 1.67
N TRP A 80 -2.24 6.21 2.05
CA TRP A 80 -1.86 5.17 1.11
C TRP A 80 -2.44 3.85 1.62
N LYS A 81 -2.90 3.00 0.71
CA LYS A 81 -3.45 1.67 1.01
C LYS A 81 -3.01 0.67 -0.06
N ILE A 82 -2.69 -0.56 0.33
CA ILE A 82 -2.38 -1.68 -0.54
C ILE A 82 -3.60 -2.60 -0.58
N ASP A 83 -4.17 -2.78 -1.78
CA ASP A 83 -5.18 -3.79 -2.05
C ASP A 83 -4.53 -5.05 -2.64
N TYR A 84 -4.99 -6.23 -2.20
CA TYR A 84 -4.53 -7.52 -2.70
C TYR A 84 -5.42 -8.00 -3.84
N LEU A 85 -4.99 -7.78 -5.07
CA LEU A 85 -5.78 -8.13 -6.25
C LEU A 85 -5.21 -9.34 -6.97
N GLU A 86 -6.06 -10.09 -7.65
CA GLU A 86 -5.65 -11.20 -8.48
C GLU A 86 -4.71 -10.73 -9.60
N ARG A 87 -3.50 -11.31 -9.66
CA ARG A 87 -2.40 -10.81 -10.49
C ARG A 87 -2.73 -10.64 -11.96
N GLN A 88 -3.51 -11.56 -12.53
CA GLN A 88 -3.87 -11.53 -13.95
C GLN A 88 -5.09 -10.65 -14.24
N ARG A 89 -5.92 -10.34 -13.23
CA ARG A 89 -7.21 -9.65 -13.37
C ARG A 89 -7.34 -8.41 -12.48
N TRP A 90 -6.22 -7.87 -11.99
CA TRP A 90 -6.21 -6.75 -11.04
C TRP A 90 -6.93 -5.50 -11.56
N GLN A 91 -6.90 -5.24 -12.86
CA GLN A 91 -7.61 -4.11 -13.47
C GLN A 91 -9.14 -4.22 -13.37
N GLN A 92 -9.67 -5.42 -13.09
CA GLN A 92 -11.09 -5.68 -12.85
C GLN A 92 -11.46 -5.57 -11.36
N ASN A 93 -10.52 -5.15 -10.51
CA ASN A 93 -10.68 -5.04 -9.06
C ASN A 93 -11.11 -6.35 -8.39
N ILE A 94 -10.62 -7.49 -8.89
CA ILE A 94 -10.89 -8.81 -8.31
C ILE A 94 -9.86 -9.07 -7.21
N GLY A 95 -10.33 -9.31 -5.98
CA GLY A 95 -9.48 -9.65 -4.83
C GLY A 95 -8.80 -11.02 -5.00
N SER A 96 -7.58 -11.14 -4.50
CA SER A 96 -6.86 -12.41 -4.46
C SER A 96 -7.29 -13.26 -3.25
N ASP A 97 -7.34 -14.57 -3.43
CA ASP A 97 -7.66 -15.54 -2.36
C ASP A 97 -6.46 -15.88 -1.45
N ASP A 98 -5.24 -15.55 -1.88
CA ASP A 98 -4.01 -15.82 -1.14
C ASP A 98 -3.00 -14.67 -1.24
N PRO A 99 -3.15 -13.59 -0.44
CA PRO A 99 -2.25 -12.43 -0.40
C PRO A 99 -0.76 -12.75 -0.16
N ALA A 100 -0.48 -13.94 0.38
CA ALA A 100 0.87 -14.40 0.68
C ALA A 100 1.54 -15.10 -0.52
N ASP A 101 0.81 -15.42 -1.59
CA ASP A 101 1.34 -15.99 -2.83
C ASP A 101 1.55 -14.90 -3.88
N VAL A 102 2.82 -14.56 -4.12
CA VAL A 102 3.20 -13.55 -5.12
C VAL A 102 2.84 -13.98 -6.54
N GLN A 103 2.63 -15.25 -6.86
CA GLN A 103 2.19 -15.66 -8.20
C GLN A 103 0.69 -15.42 -8.41
N LYS A 104 -0.10 -15.41 -7.34
CA LYS A 104 -1.55 -15.16 -7.37
C LYS A 104 -1.92 -13.71 -7.12
N THR A 105 -1.21 -13.02 -6.23
CA THR A 105 -1.55 -11.66 -5.80
C THR A 105 -0.62 -10.63 -6.42
N LEU A 106 -1.22 -9.53 -6.87
CA LEU A 106 -0.56 -8.27 -7.17
C LEU A 106 -0.99 -7.23 -6.12
N ARG A 107 -0.01 -6.54 -5.53
CA ARG A 107 -0.26 -5.45 -4.58
C ARG A 107 -0.55 -4.16 -5.34
N VAL A 108 -1.73 -3.60 -5.18
CA VAL A 108 -2.07 -2.31 -5.79
C VAL A 108 -2.11 -1.26 -4.70
N MET A 109 -1.08 -0.41 -4.66
CA MET A 109 -1.05 0.71 -3.75
C MET A 109 -1.77 1.91 -4.36
N THR A 110 -2.79 2.41 -3.69
CA THR A 110 -3.42 3.69 -4.03
C THR A 110 -2.93 4.76 -3.06
N ILE A 111 -2.40 5.87 -3.59
CA ILE A 111 -2.03 7.06 -2.81
C ILE A 111 -3.03 8.16 -3.14
N MET A 112 -3.64 8.74 -2.11
CA MET A 112 -4.77 9.65 -2.22
C MET A 112 -4.78 10.70 -1.09
N PHE A 113 -5.47 11.82 -1.30
CA PHE A 113 -5.82 12.69 -0.18
C PHE A 113 -6.82 11.98 0.74
N THR A 114 -6.82 12.31 2.03
CA THR A 114 -7.81 11.72 2.96
C THR A 114 -9.25 12.07 2.62
N SER A 115 -9.49 13.15 1.85
CA SER A 115 -10.81 13.52 1.36
C SER A 115 -11.29 12.70 0.16
N GLU A 116 -10.40 11.89 -0.44
CA GLU A 116 -10.71 11.00 -1.58
C GLU A 116 -10.92 9.54 -1.14
N TYR A 117 -10.81 9.25 0.16
CA TYR A 117 -11.02 7.94 0.78
C TYR A 117 -12.44 7.84 1.34
#